data_AF-A0A013VI79-F1
#
_entry.id   AF-A0A013VI79-F1
#
_cell.length_a   1.000
_cell.length_b   1.000
_cell.length_c   1.000
_cell.angle_alpha   90.00
_cell.angle_beta   90.00
_cell.angle_gamma   90.00
#
_symmetry.space_group_name_H-M   'P 1'
#
loop_
_entity.id
_entity.type
_entity.pdbx_description
1 polymer ?
#
loop_
_entity_poly.entity_id
_entity_poly.type
_entity_poly.pdbx_seq_one_letter_code
_entity_poly.pdbx_strand_id
1 'polypeptide(L)'
;MPQWTERADKRGLDPLGMQNSGVVLYQSLLPGISNVTLRMRYYGYYCWVSETYARRGATSDFEAWRTWVRRAEALYALVSARAGETGVGGVDWANRRLAAEERVIDFAAAASTDASQERYLRQSLGVFGGAYYTQMAELGLFTENRHGIQVATRDLGRRAAGLFADAIGPDLAKLLRLKIADARVSIRDLNRLEPIAPSQIQLESEERSFYEALLFAREPSPAQGAASRAATLTLILETARAIEEQPGPEDVRWHLFNPPQAPLLEPLETQRLNWEAYHCQDLMQVASAALLAWAITIINADGQGQTLSDIRAEVVAHLTGHDEDAFAGSWRDLRLSLDPGTFPYQAMWDDLTSARGAPADKAVPAITLMAALHQRLRTRPDLADAAARGLPGRDPARSLRTELDWLESRETDGVVDRIADYVIVRVVRRHSWVAMQKLRRQRDYTFLFELRDGRLFFLAGYQPVATTPRLAPAIQFLEDIHLLDEDGLTTLGLDALETSR
;
A
#
# COMPACT_ATOMS: atom_id res chain seq x y z
N MET A 1 9.43 -14.99 -40.60
CA MET A 1 9.85 -13.89 -39.72
C MET A 1 8.97 -13.89 -38.49
N PRO A 2 9.50 -13.90 -37.26
CA PRO A 2 8.67 -13.77 -36.07
C PRO A 2 8.15 -12.32 -36.00
N GLN A 3 6.83 -12.16 -35.96
CA GLN A 3 6.18 -10.88 -35.70
C GLN A 3 6.38 -10.50 -34.23
N TRP A 4 7.12 -9.41 -34.00
CA TRP A 4 7.18 -8.71 -32.72
C TRP A 4 5.84 -8.00 -32.51
N THR A 5 4.94 -8.59 -31.72
CA THR A 5 3.67 -7.96 -31.34
C THR A 5 3.88 -7.01 -30.15
N GLU A 6 3.40 -5.77 -30.32
CA GLU A 6 3.22 -4.66 -29.36
C GLU A 6 3.99 -4.70 -28.03
N ARG A 7 5.01 -3.83 -27.91
CA ARG A 7 5.59 -3.40 -26.63
C ARG A 7 4.54 -2.60 -25.86
N ALA A 8 4.05 -3.14 -24.74
CA ALA A 8 3.37 -2.33 -23.74
C ALA A 8 4.43 -1.64 -22.87
N ASP A 9 4.74 -0.38 -23.17
CA ASP A 9 5.59 0.45 -22.31
C ASP A 9 4.86 0.69 -20.99
N LYS A 10 5.26 -0.03 -19.94
CA LYS A 10 4.84 0.24 -18.56
C LYS A 10 6.04 0.74 -17.78
N ARG A 11 5.91 1.90 -17.12
CA ARG A 11 6.86 2.32 -16.08
C ARG A 11 6.86 1.25 -14.98
N GLY A 12 7.95 0.48 -14.88
CA GLY A 12 8.11 -0.52 -13.84
C GLY A 12 8.28 0.16 -12.49
N LEU A 13 7.32 -0.03 -11.57
CA LEU A 13 7.32 0.60 -10.23
C LEU A 13 8.49 0.16 -9.33
N ASP A 14 9.07 -1.02 -9.59
CA ASP A 14 10.17 -1.60 -8.80
C ASP A 14 11.35 -2.02 -9.71
N PRO A 15 12.22 -1.08 -10.14
CA PRO A 15 13.30 -1.37 -11.08
C PRO A 15 14.43 -2.21 -10.48
N LEU A 16 14.57 -2.28 -9.16
CA LEU A 16 15.60 -3.05 -8.45
C LEU A 16 15.07 -4.37 -7.84
N GLY A 17 13.75 -4.57 -7.83
CA GLY A 17 13.12 -5.76 -7.27
C GLY A 17 13.19 -5.79 -5.74
N MET A 18 13.23 -4.61 -5.10
CA MET A 18 13.38 -4.43 -3.65
C MET A 18 12.06 -4.10 -2.96
N GLN A 19 11.13 -3.44 -3.64
CA GLN A 19 9.83 -3.07 -3.07
C GLN A 19 9.04 -4.31 -2.66
N ASN A 20 9.15 -5.41 -3.43
CA ASN A 20 8.41 -6.63 -3.15
C ASN A 20 8.64 -7.17 -1.72
N SER A 21 9.86 -7.06 -1.17
CA SER A 21 10.15 -7.48 0.20
C SER A 21 9.45 -6.61 1.24
N GLY A 22 9.43 -5.28 1.03
CA GLY A 22 8.65 -4.37 1.87
C GLY A 22 7.14 -4.59 1.74
N VAL A 23 6.66 -4.90 0.52
CA VAL A 23 5.25 -5.20 0.24
C VAL A 23 4.79 -6.42 1.02
N VAL A 24 5.50 -7.54 0.91
CA VAL A 24 5.13 -8.75 1.66
C VAL A 24 5.08 -8.47 3.17
N LEU A 25 6.04 -7.70 3.69
CA LEU A 25 6.06 -7.33 5.11
C LEU A 25 4.85 -6.47 5.50
N TYR A 26 4.61 -5.32 4.86
CA TYR A 26 3.51 -4.45 5.30
C TYR A 26 2.12 -5.08 5.09
N GLN A 27 1.97 -5.99 4.13
CA GLN A 27 0.73 -6.74 3.94
C GLN A 27 0.39 -7.62 5.16
N SER A 28 1.42 -8.10 5.87
CA SER A 28 1.27 -8.88 7.09
C SER A 28 0.97 -8.04 8.33
N LEU A 29 1.27 -6.72 8.29
CA LEU A 29 1.04 -5.80 9.41
C LEU A 29 -0.41 -5.33 9.52
N LEU A 30 -1.12 -5.26 8.39
CA LEU A 30 -2.51 -4.85 8.28
C LEU A 30 -3.31 -5.86 7.42
N PRO A 31 -3.45 -7.12 7.87
CA PRO A 31 -4.25 -8.12 7.15
C PRO A 31 -5.73 -7.73 7.17
N GLY A 32 -6.38 -7.84 6.01
CA GLY A 32 -7.79 -7.49 5.83
C GLY A 32 -8.06 -5.99 5.61
N ILE A 33 -7.02 -5.19 5.41
CA ILE A 33 -7.08 -3.79 4.94
C ILE A 33 -6.13 -3.68 3.75
N SER A 34 -6.49 -2.98 2.68
CA SER A 34 -5.63 -2.75 1.51
C SER A 34 -5.52 -1.26 1.17
N ASN A 35 -4.58 -0.89 0.28
CA ASN A 35 -4.40 0.49 -0.18
C ASN A 35 -5.62 1.07 -0.93
N VAL A 36 -6.59 0.23 -1.30
CA VAL A 36 -7.73 0.57 -2.14
C VAL A 36 -9.08 0.18 -1.52
N THR A 37 -9.10 -0.28 -0.26
CA THR A 37 -10.32 -0.47 0.53
C THR A 37 -10.52 0.76 1.39
N LEU A 38 -11.18 1.79 0.83
CA LEU A 38 -11.13 3.12 1.41
C LEU A 38 -12.17 3.35 2.50
N ARG A 39 -13.31 2.64 2.51
CA ARG A 39 -14.36 2.81 3.52
C ARG A 39 -14.74 1.50 4.20
N MET A 40 -14.94 1.54 5.53
CA MET A 40 -15.23 0.38 6.37
C MET A 40 -16.62 -0.19 6.08
N ARG A 41 -17.62 0.68 5.82
CA ARG A 41 -19.02 0.25 5.63
C ARG A 41 -19.25 -0.68 4.44
N TYR A 42 -18.35 -0.67 3.47
CA TYR A 42 -18.38 -1.65 2.37
C TYR A 42 -18.33 -3.10 2.86
N TYR A 43 -17.72 -3.36 4.02
CA TYR A 43 -17.60 -4.71 4.56
C TYR A 43 -18.98 -5.28 4.93
N GLY A 44 -19.86 -4.49 5.56
CA GLY A 44 -21.26 -4.88 5.78
C GLY A 44 -22.08 -4.85 4.49
N TYR A 45 -21.90 -3.81 3.67
CA TYR A 45 -22.64 -3.65 2.41
C TYR A 45 -22.46 -4.84 1.46
N TYR A 46 -21.22 -5.28 1.18
CA TYR A 46 -21.01 -6.42 0.29
C TYR A 46 -21.55 -7.73 0.87
N CYS A 47 -21.45 -7.92 2.19
CA CYS A 47 -22.10 -9.07 2.84
C CYS A 47 -23.61 -9.04 2.61
N TRP A 48 -24.24 -7.88 2.74
CA TRP A 48 -25.66 -7.67 2.46
C TRP A 48 -26.01 -7.92 0.99
N VAL A 49 -25.20 -7.43 0.04
CA VAL A 49 -25.37 -7.68 -1.41
C VAL A 49 -25.34 -9.18 -1.72
N SER A 50 -24.39 -9.90 -1.13
CA SER A 50 -24.26 -11.36 -1.26
C SER A 50 -25.48 -12.09 -0.68
N GLU A 51 -25.88 -11.81 0.56
CA GLU A 51 -27.02 -12.47 1.19
C GLU A 51 -28.35 -12.15 0.49
N THR A 52 -28.50 -10.91 0.01
CA THR A 52 -29.68 -10.50 -0.75
C THR A 52 -29.78 -11.23 -2.09
N TYR A 53 -28.64 -11.46 -2.76
CA TYR A 53 -28.58 -12.29 -3.97
C TYR A 53 -28.99 -13.73 -3.65
N ALA A 54 -28.41 -14.33 -2.61
CA ALA A 54 -28.70 -15.70 -2.16
C ALA A 54 -30.21 -15.94 -1.93
N ARG A 55 -30.88 -15.01 -1.23
CA ARG A 55 -32.30 -15.12 -0.87
C ARG A 55 -33.27 -14.88 -2.03
N ARG A 56 -32.82 -14.35 -3.17
CA ARG A 56 -33.64 -14.10 -4.37
C ARG A 56 -33.86 -15.35 -5.23
N GLY A 57 -33.44 -16.53 -4.76
CA GLY A 57 -33.37 -17.74 -5.58
C GLY A 57 -32.08 -17.75 -6.39
N ALA A 58 -30.94 -17.58 -5.71
CA ALA A 58 -29.63 -17.53 -6.35
C ALA A 58 -29.41 -18.69 -7.31
N THR A 59 -28.93 -18.33 -8.50
CA THR A 59 -28.47 -19.26 -9.51
C THR A 59 -27.01 -19.63 -9.23
N SER A 60 -26.57 -20.79 -9.73
CA SER A 60 -25.15 -21.12 -9.82
C SER A 60 -24.44 -20.40 -10.98
N ASP A 61 -25.08 -19.40 -11.59
CA ASP A 61 -24.56 -18.61 -12.70
C ASP A 61 -23.71 -17.43 -12.19
N PHE A 62 -22.42 -17.50 -12.48
CA PHE A 62 -21.46 -16.46 -12.14
C PHE A 62 -21.74 -15.13 -12.88
N GLU A 63 -22.30 -15.17 -14.09
CA GLU A 63 -22.61 -13.95 -14.85
C GLU A 63 -23.77 -13.16 -14.24
N ALA A 64 -24.79 -13.87 -13.75
CA ALA A 64 -25.86 -13.27 -12.96
C ALA A 64 -25.34 -12.64 -11.66
N TRP A 65 -24.43 -13.31 -10.95
CA TRP A 65 -23.76 -12.75 -9.76
C TRP A 65 -22.97 -11.50 -10.11
N ARG A 66 -22.13 -11.56 -11.15
CA ARG A 66 -21.32 -10.45 -11.63
C ARG A 66 -22.18 -9.24 -11.97
N THR A 67 -23.28 -9.45 -12.70
CA THR A 67 -24.22 -8.37 -13.06
C THR A 67 -24.87 -7.76 -11.82
N TRP A 68 -25.25 -8.59 -10.84
CA TRP A 68 -25.83 -8.13 -9.58
C TRP A 68 -24.87 -7.23 -8.77
N VAL A 69 -23.64 -7.68 -8.56
CA VAL A 69 -22.60 -6.90 -7.84
C VAL A 69 -22.33 -5.58 -8.55
N ARG A 70 -22.17 -5.60 -9.88
CA ARG A 70 -21.88 -4.37 -10.64
C ARG A 70 -23.03 -3.35 -10.56
N ARG A 71 -24.28 -3.81 -10.56
CA ARG A 71 -25.44 -2.93 -10.37
C ARG A 71 -25.51 -2.37 -8.96
N ALA A 72 -25.16 -3.18 -7.96
CA ALA A 72 -25.07 -2.75 -6.57
C ALA A 72 -24.03 -1.63 -6.42
N GLU A 73 -22.82 -1.83 -6.93
CA GLU A 73 -21.76 -0.81 -6.90
C GLU A 73 -22.12 0.47 -7.64
N ALA A 74 -22.68 0.38 -8.86
CA ALA A 74 -23.09 1.56 -9.61
C ALA A 74 -24.15 2.38 -8.85
N LEU A 75 -25.12 1.72 -8.21
CA LEU A 75 -26.11 2.40 -7.38
C LEU A 75 -25.47 3.00 -6.13
N TYR A 76 -24.57 2.27 -5.46
CA TYR A 76 -23.84 2.75 -4.28
C TYR A 76 -23.02 4.00 -4.61
N ALA A 77 -22.37 4.03 -5.77
CA ALA A 77 -21.64 5.19 -6.28
C ALA A 77 -22.56 6.40 -6.53
N LEU A 78 -23.75 6.19 -7.12
CA LEU A 78 -24.73 7.27 -7.31
C LEU A 78 -25.24 7.85 -6.00
N VAL A 79 -25.53 7.00 -5.01
CA VAL A 79 -25.98 7.46 -3.69
C VAL A 79 -24.86 8.21 -2.97
N SER A 80 -23.64 7.68 -2.99
CA SER A 80 -22.47 8.29 -2.37
C SER A 80 -22.12 9.64 -3.00
N ALA A 81 -22.09 9.71 -4.33
CA ALA A 81 -21.88 10.96 -5.05
C ALA A 81 -22.96 12.00 -4.74
N ARG A 82 -24.22 11.57 -4.59
CA ARG A 82 -25.33 12.44 -4.20
C ARG A 82 -25.17 13.00 -2.77
N ALA A 83 -24.57 12.22 -1.87
CA ALA A 83 -24.26 12.59 -0.50
C ALA A 83 -22.93 13.37 -0.34
N GLY A 84 -22.18 13.58 -1.42
CA GLY A 84 -20.88 14.28 -1.37
C GLY A 84 -19.72 13.44 -0.81
N GLU A 85 -19.88 12.11 -0.81
CA GLU A 85 -18.89 11.18 -0.25
C GLU A 85 -17.65 11.01 -1.13
N THR A 86 -16.52 10.75 -0.49
CA THR A 86 -15.26 10.40 -1.14
C THR A 86 -14.85 8.95 -0.82
N GLY A 87 -13.83 8.44 -1.53
CA GLY A 87 -13.33 7.08 -1.30
C GLY A 87 -14.24 5.95 -1.83
N VAL A 88 -15.10 6.26 -2.80
CA VAL A 88 -16.11 5.32 -3.34
C VAL A 88 -15.77 4.94 -4.78
N GLY A 89 -15.77 3.63 -5.05
CA GLY A 89 -15.54 3.09 -6.38
C GLY A 89 -16.57 3.58 -7.41
N GLY A 90 -16.12 4.22 -8.49
CA GLY A 90 -17.01 4.72 -9.54
C GLY A 90 -17.65 6.09 -9.24
N VAL A 91 -17.21 6.79 -8.19
CA VAL A 91 -17.76 8.10 -7.80
C VAL A 91 -17.59 9.16 -8.90
N ASP A 92 -16.49 9.16 -9.66
CA ASP A 92 -16.28 10.10 -10.77
C ASP A 92 -17.30 9.91 -11.90
N TRP A 93 -17.65 8.65 -12.21
CA TRP A 93 -18.72 8.35 -13.15
C TRP A 93 -20.08 8.82 -12.60
N ALA A 94 -20.35 8.57 -11.32
CA ALA A 94 -21.59 8.97 -10.69
C ALA A 94 -21.77 10.50 -10.65
N ASN A 95 -20.72 11.25 -10.31
CA ASN A 95 -20.70 12.71 -10.33
C ASN A 95 -21.02 13.26 -11.73
N ARG A 96 -20.36 12.75 -12.78
CA ARG A 96 -20.65 13.12 -14.18
C ARG A 96 -22.10 12.77 -14.56
N ARG A 97 -22.62 11.63 -14.10
CA ARG A 97 -24.00 11.20 -14.39
C ARG A 97 -25.03 12.09 -13.71
N LEU A 98 -24.80 12.50 -12.46
CA LEU A 98 -25.68 13.39 -11.71
C LEU A 98 -25.69 14.81 -12.29
N ALA A 99 -24.57 15.28 -12.84
CA ALA A 99 -24.49 16.58 -13.51
C ALA A 99 -25.32 16.67 -14.80
N ALA A 100 -25.77 15.55 -15.37
CA ALA A 100 -26.67 15.54 -16.53
C ALA A 100 -28.15 15.83 -16.17
N GLU A 101 -28.47 16.00 -14.88
CA GLU A 101 -29.79 16.41 -14.36
C GLU A 101 -30.97 15.52 -14.80
N GLU A 102 -30.72 14.23 -15.01
CA GLU A 102 -31.77 13.28 -15.38
C GLU A 102 -32.73 12.98 -14.21
N ARG A 103 -34.04 12.98 -14.50
CA ARG A 103 -35.07 12.64 -13.49
C ARG A 103 -34.98 11.18 -13.02
N VAL A 104 -34.63 10.28 -13.93
CA VAL A 104 -34.44 8.85 -13.69
C VAL A 104 -33.15 8.44 -14.38
N ILE A 105 -32.20 7.92 -13.61
CA ILE A 105 -30.92 7.45 -14.08
C ILE A 105 -31.03 5.97 -14.37
N ASP A 106 -30.86 5.59 -15.63
CA ASP A 106 -30.58 4.22 -16.03
C ASP A 106 -29.07 3.97 -15.97
N PHE A 107 -28.67 2.95 -15.21
CA PHE A 107 -27.27 2.56 -15.03
C PHE A 107 -26.99 1.12 -15.46
N ALA A 108 -27.90 0.48 -16.21
CA ALA A 108 -27.71 -0.89 -16.69
C ALA A 108 -26.49 -1.01 -17.61
N ALA A 109 -26.34 -0.06 -18.55
CA ALA A 109 -25.20 -0.02 -19.46
C ALA A 109 -23.87 0.19 -18.70
N ALA A 110 -23.87 1.11 -17.73
CA ALA A 110 -22.69 1.39 -16.92
C ALA A 110 -22.27 0.18 -16.07
N ALA A 111 -23.24 -0.57 -15.54
CA ALA A 111 -23.02 -1.80 -14.78
C ALA A 111 -22.70 -3.03 -15.65
N SER A 112 -22.69 -2.91 -16.98
CA SER A 112 -22.34 -4.03 -17.86
C SER A 112 -20.83 -4.33 -17.87
N THR A 113 -20.45 -5.48 -18.43
CA THR A 113 -19.04 -5.82 -18.72
C THR A 113 -18.65 -5.57 -20.18
N ASP A 114 -19.58 -5.05 -20.99
CA ASP A 114 -19.34 -4.72 -22.39
C ASP A 114 -18.38 -3.53 -22.51
N ALA A 115 -17.25 -3.75 -23.18
CA ALA A 115 -16.22 -2.74 -23.36
C ALA A 115 -16.65 -1.57 -24.25
N SER A 116 -17.71 -1.72 -25.04
CA SER A 116 -18.29 -0.65 -25.87
C SER A 116 -19.13 0.37 -25.09
N GLN A 117 -19.53 0.03 -23.86
CA GLN A 117 -20.36 0.89 -23.02
C GLN A 117 -19.49 1.81 -22.15
N GLU A 118 -20.04 2.97 -21.78
CA GLU A 118 -19.45 3.81 -20.73
C GLU A 118 -19.69 3.16 -19.34
N ARG A 119 -18.78 2.28 -18.95
CA ARG A 119 -18.84 1.55 -17.67
C ARG A 119 -18.44 2.43 -16.50
N TYR A 120 -19.08 2.24 -15.33
CA TYR A 120 -18.67 2.94 -14.10
C TYR A 120 -17.24 2.59 -13.69
N LEU A 121 -16.83 1.33 -13.93
CA LEU A 121 -15.47 0.81 -13.76
C LEU A 121 -15.13 -0.28 -14.77
N ARG A 122 -13.83 -0.37 -15.12
CA ARG A 122 -13.30 -1.31 -16.13
C ARG A 122 -13.16 -2.75 -15.63
N GLN A 123 -12.83 -2.93 -14.34
CA GLN A 123 -12.62 -4.23 -13.70
C GLN A 123 -13.91 -5.05 -13.74
N SER A 124 -13.84 -6.34 -14.08
CA SER A 124 -15.03 -7.18 -14.36
C SER A 124 -15.94 -7.36 -13.14
N LEU A 125 -15.39 -7.59 -11.95
CA LEU A 125 -16.11 -7.68 -10.67
C LEU A 125 -16.12 -6.35 -9.89
N GLY A 126 -15.85 -5.22 -10.56
CA GLY A 126 -15.88 -3.91 -9.92
C GLY A 126 -14.83 -3.76 -8.80
N VAL A 127 -15.13 -2.91 -7.83
CA VAL A 127 -14.30 -2.68 -6.64
C VAL A 127 -14.33 -3.87 -5.69
N PHE A 128 -15.45 -4.59 -5.61
CA PHE A 128 -15.60 -5.82 -4.85
C PHE A 128 -14.50 -6.81 -5.20
N GLY A 129 -14.40 -7.21 -6.48
CA GLY A 129 -13.37 -8.18 -6.89
C GLY A 129 -11.95 -7.60 -6.92
N GLY A 130 -11.82 -6.30 -7.24
CA GLY A 130 -10.51 -5.66 -7.39
C GLY A 130 -9.81 -5.26 -6.09
N ALA A 131 -10.58 -4.98 -5.03
CA ALA A 131 -10.07 -4.40 -3.79
C ALA A 131 -10.58 -5.09 -2.52
N TYR A 132 -11.88 -5.39 -2.42
CA TYR A 132 -12.49 -5.80 -1.15
C TYR A 132 -12.48 -7.30 -0.90
N TYR A 133 -12.77 -8.13 -1.92
CA TYR A 133 -13.05 -9.56 -1.73
C TYR A 133 -11.94 -10.29 -0.97
N THR A 134 -10.68 -10.11 -1.38
CA THR A 134 -9.55 -10.79 -0.72
C THR A 134 -9.38 -10.32 0.73
N GLN A 135 -9.61 -9.04 1.00
CA GLN A 135 -9.53 -8.49 2.35
C GLN A 135 -10.69 -8.96 3.23
N MET A 136 -11.89 -9.10 2.66
CA MET A 136 -13.07 -9.63 3.35
C MET A 136 -12.97 -11.14 3.57
N ALA A 137 -12.31 -11.88 2.68
CA ALA A 137 -11.99 -13.29 2.88
C ALA A 137 -10.96 -13.48 4.00
N GLU A 138 -9.91 -12.64 4.05
CA GLU A 138 -8.99 -12.54 5.20
C GLU A 138 -9.75 -12.20 6.50
N LEU A 139 -10.78 -11.35 6.38
CA LEU A 139 -11.86 -11.04 7.33
C LEU A 139 -12.61 -12.24 7.92
N GLY A 140 -12.61 -13.38 7.22
CA GLY A 140 -13.59 -14.44 7.45
C GLY A 140 -15.03 -14.04 7.11
N LEU A 141 -15.25 -12.91 6.43
CA LEU A 141 -16.58 -12.42 6.01
C LEU A 141 -17.04 -13.07 4.71
N PHE A 142 -16.11 -13.47 3.84
CA PHE A 142 -16.40 -14.05 2.54
C PHE A 142 -15.66 -15.37 2.31
N THR A 143 -16.25 -16.21 1.47
CA THR A 143 -15.63 -17.42 0.94
C THR A 143 -16.08 -17.62 -0.51
N GLU A 144 -15.42 -18.51 -1.25
CA GLU A 144 -15.83 -18.90 -2.59
C GLU A 144 -16.57 -20.24 -2.54
N ASN A 145 -17.73 -20.30 -3.20
CA ASN A 145 -18.44 -21.57 -3.35
C ASN A 145 -17.88 -22.39 -4.53
N ARG A 146 -18.35 -23.64 -4.67
CA ARG A 146 -17.92 -24.56 -5.75
C ARG A 146 -18.16 -24.07 -7.19
N HIS A 147 -18.91 -22.99 -7.38
CA HIS A 147 -19.24 -22.39 -8.68
C HIS A 147 -18.42 -21.11 -8.95
N GLY A 148 -17.43 -20.79 -8.10
CA GLY A 148 -16.63 -19.57 -8.25
C GLY A 148 -17.36 -18.29 -7.83
N ILE A 149 -18.50 -18.40 -7.14
CA ILE A 149 -19.27 -17.25 -6.64
C ILE A 149 -18.81 -16.95 -5.21
N GLN A 150 -18.44 -15.70 -4.99
CA GLN A 150 -18.03 -15.18 -3.68
C GLN A 150 -19.29 -14.95 -2.84
N VAL A 151 -19.38 -15.65 -1.71
CA VAL A 151 -20.54 -15.63 -0.82
C VAL A 151 -20.13 -15.25 0.60
N ALA A 152 -21.01 -14.52 1.28
CA ALA A 152 -20.87 -14.23 2.71
C ALA A 152 -20.78 -15.54 3.52
N THR A 153 -19.87 -15.60 4.49
CA THR A 153 -19.76 -16.75 5.40
C THR A 153 -20.98 -16.85 6.30
N ARG A 154 -21.29 -18.07 6.76
CA ARG A 154 -22.50 -18.34 7.55
C ARG A 154 -22.52 -17.63 8.90
N ASP A 155 -21.35 -17.34 9.45
CA ASP A 155 -21.19 -16.74 10.77
C ASP A 155 -20.98 -15.22 10.62
N LEU A 156 -19.74 -14.78 10.44
CA LEU A 156 -19.40 -13.35 10.40
C LEU A 156 -20.03 -12.61 9.21
N GLY A 157 -19.99 -13.19 8.01
CA GLY A 157 -20.54 -12.55 6.82
C GLY A 157 -22.05 -12.29 6.93
N ARG A 158 -22.82 -13.28 7.40
CA ARG A 158 -24.26 -13.11 7.64
C ARG A 158 -24.58 -12.13 8.75
N ARG A 159 -23.78 -12.12 9.82
CA ARG A 159 -23.92 -11.13 10.90
C ARG A 159 -23.70 -9.71 10.36
N ALA A 160 -22.63 -9.48 9.60
CA ALA A 160 -22.35 -8.19 8.96
C ALA A 160 -23.48 -7.75 8.01
N ALA A 161 -24.03 -8.68 7.22
CA ALA A 161 -25.17 -8.43 6.35
C ALA A 161 -26.43 -8.01 7.11
N GLY A 162 -26.71 -8.68 8.24
CA GLY A 162 -27.84 -8.37 9.12
C GLY A 162 -27.71 -7.00 9.74
N LEU A 163 -26.55 -6.70 10.35
CA LEU A 163 -26.28 -5.42 11.00
C LEU A 163 -26.38 -4.24 10.03
N PHE A 164 -25.87 -4.39 8.80
CA PHE A 164 -26.07 -3.37 7.76
C PHE A 164 -27.56 -3.19 7.41
N ALA A 165 -28.33 -4.28 7.26
CA ALA A 165 -29.76 -4.22 6.96
C ALA A 165 -30.56 -3.54 8.07
N ASP A 166 -30.23 -3.87 9.33
CA ASP A 166 -30.88 -3.32 10.51
C ASP A 166 -30.57 -1.82 10.66
N ALA A 167 -29.32 -1.41 10.40
CA ALA A 167 -28.90 -0.01 10.44
C ALA A 167 -29.65 0.87 9.43
N ILE A 168 -29.95 0.38 8.23
CA ILE A 168 -30.69 1.14 7.21
C ILE A 168 -32.21 0.96 7.31
N GLY A 169 -32.66 -0.06 8.03
CA GLY A 169 -34.06 -0.41 8.18
C GLY A 169 -34.69 -1.14 6.98
N PRO A 170 -35.82 -1.84 7.20
CA PRO A 170 -36.41 -2.76 6.21
C PRO A 170 -36.92 -2.07 4.94
N ASP A 171 -37.42 -0.84 5.06
CA ASP A 171 -37.95 -0.08 3.92
C ASP A 171 -36.85 0.35 2.95
N LEU A 172 -35.72 0.84 3.46
CA LEU A 172 -34.57 1.19 2.63
C LEU A 172 -33.89 -0.05 2.07
N ALA A 173 -33.75 -1.13 2.86
CA ALA A 173 -33.24 -2.41 2.35
C ALA A 173 -34.09 -2.94 1.18
N LYS A 174 -35.42 -2.83 1.27
CA LYS A 174 -36.34 -3.21 0.19
C LYS A 174 -36.18 -2.30 -1.04
N LEU A 175 -36.10 -0.98 -0.82
CA LEU A 175 -35.89 0.00 -1.89
C LEU A 175 -34.57 -0.24 -2.62
N LEU A 176 -33.47 -0.37 -1.88
CA LEU A 176 -32.14 -0.63 -2.38
C LEU A 176 -32.12 -1.88 -3.26
N ARG A 177 -32.65 -3.00 -2.75
CA ARG A 177 -32.76 -4.26 -3.49
C ARG A 177 -33.53 -4.09 -4.80
N LEU A 178 -34.65 -3.37 -4.77
CA LEU A 178 -35.46 -3.10 -5.97
C LEU A 178 -34.66 -2.32 -7.02
N LYS A 179 -33.98 -1.25 -6.61
CA LYS A 179 -33.22 -0.41 -7.54
C LYS A 179 -32.00 -1.12 -8.13
N ILE A 180 -31.35 -2.01 -7.38
CA ILE A 180 -30.29 -2.89 -7.91
C ILE A 180 -30.88 -3.82 -8.97
N ALA A 181 -32.05 -4.42 -8.71
CA ALA A 181 -32.71 -5.33 -9.64
C ALA A 181 -33.10 -4.63 -10.96
N ASP A 182 -33.68 -3.44 -10.85
CA ASP A 182 -34.20 -2.68 -11.99
C ASP A 182 -33.09 -1.96 -12.77
N ALA A 183 -31.93 -1.72 -12.13
CA ALA A 183 -30.83 -0.90 -12.65
C ALA A 183 -31.25 0.54 -13.03
N ARG A 184 -32.28 1.06 -12.34
CA ARG A 184 -32.85 2.39 -12.57
C ARG A 184 -33.21 3.05 -11.24
N VAL A 185 -32.89 4.32 -11.09
CA VAL A 185 -33.14 5.06 -9.84
C VAL A 185 -33.56 6.51 -10.12
N SER A 186 -34.53 7.02 -9.37
CA SER A 186 -34.93 8.43 -9.44
C SER A 186 -34.12 9.26 -8.46
N ILE A 187 -33.99 10.57 -8.71
CA ILE A 187 -33.34 11.48 -7.75
C ILE A 187 -34.01 11.44 -6.36
N ARG A 188 -35.34 11.31 -6.33
CA ARG A 188 -36.09 11.14 -5.06
C ARG A 188 -35.67 9.87 -4.33
N ASP A 189 -35.51 8.76 -5.04
CA ASP A 189 -35.08 7.50 -4.42
C ASP A 189 -33.60 7.55 -4.00
N LEU A 190 -32.74 8.25 -4.74
CA LEU A 190 -31.34 8.49 -4.32
C LEU A 190 -31.28 9.24 -2.99
N ASN A 191 -32.02 10.34 -2.84
CA ASN A 191 -32.06 11.07 -1.57
C ASN A 191 -32.59 10.19 -0.42
N ARG A 192 -33.56 9.30 -0.69
CA ARG A 192 -34.05 8.36 0.32
C ARG A 192 -33.01 7.30 0.71
N LEU A 193 -32.12 6.95 -0.21
CA LEU A 193 -31.08 5.96 0.00
C LEU A 193 -29.81 6.54 0.66
N GLU A 194 -29.72 7.86 0.86
CA GLU A 194 -28.59 8.52 1.54
C GLU A 194 -28.11 7.79 2.81
N PRO A 195 -28.96 7.24 3.70
CA PRO A 195 -28.49 6.54 4.89
C PRO A 195 -27.63 5.29 4.66
N ILE A 196 -27.49 4.80 3.41
CA ILE A 196 -26.57 3.70 3.08
C ILE A 196 -25.12 4.18 2.84
N ALA A 197 -24.92 5.50 2.71
CA ALA A 197 -23.63 6.09 2.39
C ALA A 197 -22.56 5.65 3.41
N PRO A 198 -21.28 5.59 3.00
CA PRO A 198 -20.25 5.02 3.85
C PRO A 198 -20.03 5.78 5.17
N SER A 199 -20.24 7.11 5.22
CA SER A 199 -20.11 7.90 6.47
C SER A 199 -21.25 7.66 7.48
N GLN A 200 -22.35 7.03 7.04
CA GLN A 200 -23.59 6.95 7.82
C GLN A 200 -23.60 5.78 8.82
N ILE A 201 -22.44 5.29 9.25
CA ILE A 201 -22.30 4.37 10.39
C ILE A 201 -22.66 5.16 11.65
N GLN A 202 -23.71 4.76 12.37
CA GLN A 202 -24.16 5.50 13.56
C GLN A 202 -23.27 5.20 14.78
N LEU A 203 -22.98 6.23 15.57
CA LEU A 203 -22.07 6.18 16.74
C LEU A 203 -22.44 5.08 17.74
N GLU A 204 -23.71 4.98 18.12
CA GLU A 204 -24.18 4.02 19.13
C GLU A 204 -24.77 2.74 18.50
N SER A 205 -24.34 2.36 17.29
CA SER A 205 -24.89 1.19 16.60
C SER A 205 -24.17 -0.12 16.88
N GLU A 206 -24.92 -1.22 16.77
CA GLU A 206 -24.35 -2.57 16.72
C GLU A 206 -23.48 -2.77 15.47
N GLU A 207 -23.77 -2.08 14.35
CA GLU A 207 -22.93 -2.08 13.13
C GLU A 207 -21.52 -1.56 13.44
N ARG A 208 -21.40 -0.40 14.09
CA ARG A 208 -20.10 0.17 14.50
C ARG A 208 -19.36 -0.75 15.46
N SER A 209 -20.05 -1.23 16.50
CA SER A 209 -19.46 -2.09 17.53
C SER A 209 -18.96 -3.42 16.95
N PHE A 210 -19.65 -3.96 15.94
CA PHE A 210 -19.20 -5.13 15.20
C PHE A 210 -17.92 -4.86 14.40
N TYR A 211 -17.83 -3.72 13.70
CA TYR A 211 -16.62 -3.36 12.97
C TYR A 211 -15.43 -3.15 13.91
N GLU A 212 -15.63 -2.52 15.07
CA GLU A 212 -14.59 -2.40 16.09
C GLU A 212 -14.10 -3.78 16.56
N ALA A 213 -15.03 -4.69 16.92
CA ALA A 213 -14.67 -6.04 17.34
C ALA A 213 -13.90 -6.82 16.25
N LEU A 214 -14.29 -6.65 14.98
CA LEU A 214 -13.62 -7.27 13.84
C LEU A 214 -12.20 -6.71 13.63
N LEU A 215 -12.05 -5.40 13.72
CA LEU A 215 -10.79 -4.69 13.52
C LEU A 215 -9.78 -5.01 14.62
N PHE A 216 -10.22 -4.98 15.88
CA PHE A 216 -9.38 -5.22 17.08
C PHE A 216 -9.35 -6.69 17.52
N ALA A 217 -9.77 -7.62 16.66
CA ALA A 217 -9.67 -9.06 16.90
C ALA A 217 -10.35 -9.55 18.19
N ARG A 218 -11.47 -8.93 18.58
CA ARG A 218 -12.22 -9.25 19.81
C ARG A 218 -13.24 -10.38 19.63
N GLU A 219 -13.31 -10.98 18.44
CA GLU A 219 -14.20 -12.10 18.15
C GLU A 219 -13.67 -13.42 18.74
N PRO A 220 -14.53 -14.41 19.06
CA PRO A 220 -14.13 -15.64 19.77
C PRO A 220 -13.09 -16.51 19.05
N SER A 221 -13.05 -16.44 17.71
CA SER A 221 -12.12 -17.19 16.87
C SER A 221 -11.53 -16.25 15.81
N PRO A 222 -10.57 -15.41 16.18
CA PRO A 222 -10.02 -14.40 15.27
C PRO A 222 -9.23 -15.06 14.13
N ALA A 223 -9.27 -14.44 12.95
CA ALA A 223 -8.54 -14.89 11.77
C ALA A 223 -7.01 -14.85 11.97
N GLN A 224 -6.27 -15.58 11.14
CA GLN A 224 -4.81 -15.51 11.12
C GLN A 224 -4.37 -14.05 10.86
N GLY A 225 -3.40 -13.56 11.63
CA GLY A 225 -2.92 -12.17 11.52
C GLY A 225 -3.82 -11.10 12.17
N ALA A 226 -5.00 -11.46 12.70
CA ALA A 226 -5.89 -10.50 13.36
C ALA A 226 -5.23 -9.74 14.53
N ALA A 227 -4.36 -10.42 15.30
CA ALA A 227 -3.57 -9.78 16.35
C ALA A 227 -2.62 -8.70 15.82
N SER A 228 -2.01 -8.92 14.63
CA SER A 228 -1.12 -7.93 14.01
C SER A 228 -1.89 -6.70 13.52
N ARG A 229 -3.08 -6.91 12.93
CA ARG A 229 -3.99 -5.81 12.59
C ARG A 229 -4.38 -5.02 13.85
N ALA A 230 -4.88 -5.70 14.88
CA ALA A 230 -5.32 -5.08 16.12
C ALA A 230 -4.18 -4.25 16.74
N ALA A 231 -2.99 -4.83 16.89
CA ALA A 231 -1.81 -4.14 17.41
C ALA A 231 -1.43 -2.92 16.56
N THR A 232 -1.49 -3.00 15.23
CA THR A 232 -1.24 -1.82 14.37
C THR A 232 -2.28 -0.73 14.58
N LEU A 233 -3.56 -1.08 14.63
CA LEU A 233 -4.63 -0.10 14.85
C LEU A 233 -4.47 0.57 16.23
N THR A 234 -4.12 -0.19 17.27
CA THR A 234 -3.77 0.35 18.58
C THR A 234 -2.58 1.32 18.48
N LEU A 235 -1.51 0.97 17.74
CA LEU A 235 -0.36 1.86 17.51
C LEU A 235 -0.72 3.14 16.75
N ILE A 236 -1.71 3.11 15.85
CA ILE A 236 -2.25 4.31 15.20
C ILE A 236 -2.95 5.21 16.22
N LEU A 237 -3.79 4.63 17.10
CA LEU A 237 -4.43 5.38 18.19
C LEU A 237 -3.42 5.95 19.18
N GLU A 238 -2.34 5.21 19.49
CA GLU A 238 -1.22 5.73 20.30
C GLU A 238 -0.53 6.92 19.63
N THR A 239 -0.36 6.87 18.29
CA THR A 239 0.19 7.99 17.52
C THR A 239 -0.72 9.21 17.64
N ALA A 240 -2.03 9.05 17.41
CA ALA A 240 -3.02 10.13 17.56
C ALA A 240 -2.96 10.75 18.96
N ARG A 241 -2.90 9.93 20.01
CA ARG A 241 -2.76 10.37 21.41
C ARG A 241 -1.47 11.16 21.65
N ALA A 242 -0.37 10.78 21.00
CA ALA A 242 0.93 11.40 21.19
C ALA A 242 1.06 12.74 20.47
N ILE A 243 0.41 12.90 19.31
CA ILE A 243 0.45 14.14 18.53
C ILE A 243 -0.72 15.09 18.83
N GLU A 244 -1.74 14.62 19.56
CA GLU A 244 -2.96 15.37 19.91
C GLU A 244 -3.75 15.89 18.68
N GLU A 245 -3.69 15.15 17.56
CA GLU A 245 -4.31 15.47 16.28
C GLU A 245 -4.66 14.18 15.51
N GLN A 246 -5.42 14.28 14.41
CA GLN A 246 -5.66 13.16 13.51
C GLN A 246 -4.35 12.78 12.79
N PRO A 247 -3.82 11.55 12.97
CA PRO A 247 -2.53 11.19 12.39
C PRO A 247 -2.66 10.91 10.89
N GLY A 248 -1.73 11.45 10.10
CA GLY A 248 -1.47 11.02 8.74
C GLY A 248 -0.57 9.76 8.68
N PRO A 249 -0.45 9.13 7.49
CA PRO A 249 0.44 7.97 7.31
C PRO A 249 1.90 8.23 7.69
N GLU A 250 2.42 9.43 7.40
CA GLU A 250 3.81 9.78 7.74
C GLU A 250 3.98 9.98 9.25
N ASP A 251 3.01 10.58 9.93
CA ASP A 251 3.05 10.74 11.40
C ASP A 251 3.16 9.39 12.09
N VAL A 252 2.36 8.41 11.66
CA VAL A 252 2.45 7.03 12.16
C VAL A 252 3.80 6.41 11.83
N ARG A 253 4.30 6.55 10.59
CA ARG A 253 5.60 5.98 10.20
C ARG A 253 6.73 6.50 11.07
N TRP A 254 6.82 7.81 11.26
CA TRP A 254 7.90 8.44 12.02
C TRP A 254 7.73 8.27 13.53
N HIS A 255 6.51 8.24 14.03
CA HIS A 255 6.23 7.90 15.43
C HIS A 255 6.70 6.48 15.76
N LEU A 256 6.37 5.48 14.92
CA LEU A 256 6.76 4.09 15.14
C LEU A 256 8.23 3.80 14.84
N PHE A 257 8.88 4.62 14.01
CA PHE A 257 10.31 4.49 13.72
C PHE A 257 11.19 4.86 14.93
N ASN A 258 10.73 5.78 15.76
CA ASN A 258 11.46 6.20 16.95
C ASN A 258 11.15 5.26 18.13
N PRO A 259 12.16 4.91 18.95
CA PRO A 259 11.91 4.17 20.19
C PRO A 259 10.94 4.97 21.07
N PRO A 260 9.93 4.32 21.67
CA PRO A 260 8.95 5.03 22.46
C PRO A 260 9.59 5.57 23.74
N GLN A 261 9.15 6.75 24.20
CA GLN A 261 9.65 7.33 25.45
C GLN A 261 9.28 6.48 26.67
N ALA A 262 8.09 5.86 26.63
CA ALA A 262 7.60 4.92 27.61
C ALA A 262 7.56 3.50 27.01
N PRO A 263 7.93 2.44 27.75
CA PRO A 263 7.83 1.08 27.25
C PRO A 263 6.41 0.72 26.81
N LEU A 264 6.29 0.13 25.62
CA LEU A 264 5.04 -0.46 25.15
C LEU A 264 4.89 -1.88 25.72
N LEU A 265 3.64 -2.37 25.77
CA LEU A 265 3.38 -3.78 26.05
C LEU A 265 3.99 -4.66 24.95
N GLU A 266 4.42 -5.88 25.31
CA GLU A 266 5.21 -6.75 24.45
C GLU A 266 4.60 -7.03 23.05
N PRO A 267 3.27 -7.23 22.89
CA PRO A 267 2.66 -7.37 21.58
C PRO A 267 2.73 -6.09 20.73
N LEU A 268 2.60 -4.92 21.35
CA LEU A 268 2.67 -3.62 20.69
C LEU A 268 4.12 -3.28 20.33
N GLU A 269 5.09 -3.55 21.20
CA GLU A 269 6.51 -3.35 20.89
C GLU A 269 6.97 -4.27 19.76
N THR A 270 6.54 -5.54 19.76
CA THR A 270 6.80 -6.46 18.66
C THR A 270 6.24 -5.94 17.34
N GLN A 271 5.00 -5.42 17.36
CA GLN A 271 4.38 -4.85 16.17
C GLN A 271 5.07 -3.55 15.73
N ARG A 272 5.48 -2.68 16.66
CA ARG A 272 6.25 -1.45 16.40
C ARG A 272 7.59 -1.77 15.74
N LEU A 273 8.33 -2.77 16.24
CA LEU A 273 9.59 -3.23 15.64
C LEU A 273 9.40 -3.77 14.22
N ASN A 274 8.27 -4.44 13.93
CA ASN A 274 7.96 -4.88 12.57
C ASN A 274 7.71 -3.68 11.63
N TRP A 275 7.03 -2.64 12.12
CA TRP A 275 6.88 -1.37 11.41
C TRP A 275 8.20 -0.64 11.19
N GLU A 276 9.06 -0.60 12.21
CA GLU A 276 10.40 -0.01 12.12
C GLU A 276 11.28 -0.76 11.10
N ALA A 277 11.23 -2.10 11.09
CA ALA A 277 11.94 -2.92 10.12
C ALA A 277 11.44 -2.69 8.68
N TYR A 278 10.12 -2.55 8.49
CA TYR A 278 9.53 -2.16 7.22
C TYR A 278 10.00 -0.76 6.79
N HIS A 279 10.01 0.21 7.70
CA HIS A 279 10.45 1.57 7.39
C HIS A 279 11.95 1.61 7.01
N CYS A 280 12.81 0.85 7.71
CA CYS A 280 14.22 0.68 7.34
C CYS A 280 14.38 0.07 5.94
N GLN A 281 13.54 -0.91 5.59
CA GLN A 281 13.49 -1.51 4.25
C GLN A 281 13.13 -0.49 3.17
N ASP A 282 12.16 0.38 3.44
CA ASP A 282 11.70 1.42 2.53
C ASP A 282 12.78 2.51 2.35
N LEU A 283 13.43 2.95 3.43
CA LEU A 283 14.57 3.86 3.40
C LEU A 283 15.73 3.30 2.56
N MET A 284 16.09 2.03 2.76
CA MET A 284 17.13 1.36 1.97
C MET A 284 16.74 1.30 0.49
N GLN A 285 15.48 0.97 0.18
CA GLN A 285 14.99 0.91 -1.19
C GLN A 285 15.01 2.30 -1.86
N VAL A 286 14.67 3.37 -1.14
CA VAL A 286 14.75 4.75 -1.65
C VAL A 286 16.21 5.16 -1.88
N ALA A 287 17.13 4.83 -0.97
CA ALA A 287 18.55 5.10 -1.16
C ALA A 287 19.13 4.38 -2.39
N SER A 288 18.89 3.07 -2.53
CA SER A 288 19.31 2.31 -3.72
C SER A 288 18.67 2.83 -5.01
N ALA A 289 17.41 3.27 -4.95
CA ALA A 289 16.71 3.90 -6.06
C ALA A 289 17.30 5.26 -6.47
N ALA A 290 17.78 6.06 -5.52
CA ALA A 290 18.48 7.31 -5.81
C ALA A 290 19.81 7.04 -6.53
N LEU A 291 20.57 6.02 -6.09
CA LEU A 291 21.78 5.59 -6.80
C LEU A 291 21.48 5.07 -8.21
N LEU A 292 20.31 4.44 -8.44
CA LEU A 292 19.87 4.09 -9.79
C LEU A 292 19.60 5.32 -10.65
N ALA A 293 18.88 6.30 -10.11
CA ALA A 293 18.62 7.55 -10.82
C ALA A 293 19.93 8.26 -11.20
N TRP A 294 20.90 8.28 -10.29
CA TRP A 294 22.24 8.81 -10.58
C TRP A 294 22.98 8.00 -11.66
N ALA A 295 23.02 6.67 -11.57
CA ALA A 295 23.64 5.82 -12.59
C ALA A 295 23.03 6.04 -13.99
N ILE A 296 21.71 6.29 -14.07
CA ILE A 296 21.03 6.63 -15.32
C ILE A 296 21.53 7.96 -15.89
N THR A 297 21.79 8.97 -15.03
CA THR A 297 22.36 10.25 -15.50
C THR A 297 23.78 10.09 -16.05
N ILE A 298 24.62 9.26 -15.41
CA ILE A 298 25.96 8.93 -15.90
C ILE A 298 25.86 8.26 -17.28
N ILE A 299 24.98 7.26 -17.41
CA ILE A 299 24.72 6.56 -18.68
C ILE A 299 24.29 7.52 -19.80
N ASN A 300 23.58 8.59 -19.46
CA ASN A 300 23.04 9.56 -20.41
C ASN A 300 24.00 10.73 -20.73
N ALA A 301 25.17 10.81 -20.10
CA ALA A 301 25.99 12.04 -20.07
C ALA A 301 26.38 12.59 -21.47
N ASP A 302 26.72 11.72 -22.43
CA ASP A 302 27.23 12.10 -23.76
C ASP A 302 26.42 11.51 -24.94
N GLY A 303 25.34 10.77 -24.64
CA GLY A 303 24.50 10.10 -25.64
C GLY A 303 25.16 8.93 -26.39
N GLN A 304 26.44 8.62 -26.15
CA GLN A 304 27.17 7.51 -26.80
C GLN A 304 27.07 6.20 -26.01
N GLY A 305 26.43 6.25 -24.83
CA GLY A 305 26.31 5.12 -23.93
C GLY A 305 27.62 4.79 -23.22
N GLN A 306 27.51 4.33 -21.98
CA GLN A 306 28.65 4.13 -21.09
C GLN A 306 28.95 2.65 -20.88
N THR A 307 30.21 2.26 -20.81
CA THR A 307 30.57 0.91 -20.34
C THR A 307 30.44 0.84 -18.82
N LEU A 308 30.41 -0.37 -18.25
CA LEU A 308 30.45 -0.53 -16.78
C LEU A 308 31.72 0.07 -16.16
N SER A 309 32.83 0.09 -16.90
CA SER A 309 34.08 0.68 -16.43
C SER A 309 33.97 2.20 -16.36
N ASP A 310 33.35 2.82 -17.37
CA ASP A 310 33.15 4.27 -17.42
C ASP A 310 32.22 4.72 -16.29
N ILE A 311 31.11 3.99 -16.07
CA ILE A 311 30.19 4.27 -14.96
C ILE A 311 30.91 4.16 -13.61
N ARG A 312 31.75 3.13 -13.42
CA ARG A 312 32.53 2.97 -12.20
C ARG A 312 33.50 4.14 -12.01
N ALA A 313 34.21 4.54 -13.06
CA ALA A 313 35.18 5.63 -13.01
C ALA A 313 34.51 6.96 -12.67
N GLU A 314 33.33 7.25 -13.24
CA GLU A 314 32.57 8.46 -12.93
C GLU A 314 32.08 8.48 -11.48
N VAL A 315 31.58 7.35 -10.96
CA VAL A 315 31.20 7.23 -9.54
C VAL A 315 32.40 7.51 -8.63
N VAL A 316 33.56 6.92 -8.93
CA VAL A 316 34.79 7.16 -8.16
C VAL A 316 35.19 8.64 -8.21
N ALA A 317 35.27 9.22 -9.41
CA ALA A 317 35.67 10.61 -9.61
C ALA A 317 34.74 11.58 -8.87
N HIS A 318 33.42 11.35 -8.96
CA HIS A 318 32.43 12.19 -8.29
C HIS A 318 32.54 12.11 -6.76
N LEU A 319 32.66 10.91 -6.19
CA LEU A 319 32.73 10.72 -4.74
C LEU A 319 34.05 11.21 -4.15
N THR A 320 35.17 11.11 -4.89
CA THR A 320 36.45 11.70 -4.47
C THR A 320 36.42 13.23 -4.53
N GLY A 321 35.64 13.84 -5.43
CA GLY A 321 35.60 15.29 -5.60
C GLY A 321 34.59 16.06 -4.74
N HIS A 322 33.63 15.39 -4.09
CA HIS A 322 32.51 16.05 -3.39
C HIS A 322 32.86 16.52 -1.97
N ASP A 323 33.74 15.82 -1.27
CA ASP A 323 34.29 16.18 0.04
C ASP A 323 35.43 15.20 0.38
N GLU A 324 36.69 15.65 0.38
CA GLU A 324 37.86 14.75 0.53
C GLU A 324 37.81 13.94 1.84
N ASP A 325 37.11 14.44 2.87
CA ASP A 325 37.08 13.83 4.20
C ASP A 325 35.90 12.87 4.42
N ALA A 326 34.74 13.09 3.77
CA ALA A 326 33.50 12.36 4.08
C ALA A 326 33.61 10.84 3.78
N PHE A 327 34.38 10.47 2.76
CA PHE A 327 34.56 9.08 2.31
C PHE A 327 36.02 8.62 2.29
N ALA A 328 36.90 9.30 3.03
CA ALA A 328 38.33 8.96 3.13
C ALA A 328 38.62 7.60 3.80
N GLY A 329 37.70 7.12 4.65
CA GLY A 329 37.84 5.90 5.43
C GLY A 329 37.26 4.64 4.80
N SER A 330 37.22 3.57 5.59
CA SER A 330 36.51 2.34 5.24
C SER A 330 35.00 2.49 5.43
N TRP A 331 34.20 1.57 4.85
CA TRP A 331 32.77 1.51 5.11
C TRP A 331 32.44 1.40 6.60
N ARG A 332 33.26 0.64 7.34
CA ARG A 332 33.17 0.51 8.79
C ARG A 332 33.37 1.86 9.49
N ASP A 333 34.37 2.64 9.07
CA ASP A 333 34.66 3.96 9.68
C ASP A 333 33.50 4.93 9.45
N LEU A 334 32.98 5.01 8.22
CA LEU A 334 31.81 5.82 7.89
C LEU A 334 30.62 5.41 8.78
N ARG A 335 30.32 4.12 8.86
CA ARG A 335 29.21 3.62 9.67
C ARG A 335 29.36 3.97 11.16
N LEU A 336 30.56 3.81 11.72
CA LEU A 336 30.85 4.08 13.13
C LEU A 336 30.87 5.58 13.45
N SER A 337 31.09 6.45 12.45
CA SER A 337 31.03 7.91 12.62
C SER A 337 29.61 8.45 12.80
N LEU A 338 28.60 7.65 12.46
CA LEU A 338 27.19 8.05 12.51
C LEU A 338 26.55 7.56 13.82
N ASP A 339 25.80 8.45 14.48
CA ASP A 339 24.93 8.08 15.60
C ASP A 339 23.50 7.82 15.10
N PRO A 340 22.99 6.57 15.14
CA PRO A 340 21.63 6.26 14.71
C PRO A 340 20.53 6.91 15.56
N GLY A 341 20.84 7.38 16.78
CA GLY A 341 19.89 8.05 17.66
C GLY A 341 19.61 9.49 17.25
N THR A 342 20.59 10.17 16.64
CA THR A 342 20.47 11.58 16.23
C THR A 342 20.53 11.78 14.72
N PHE A 343 20.74 10.72 13.94
CA PHE A 343 20.78 10.79 12.48
C PHE A 343 19.43 11.26 11.91
N PRO A 344 19.41 12.24 10.98
CA PRO A 344 18.16 12.86 10.52
C PRO A 344 17.49 12.03 9.41
N TYR A 345 16.99 10.84 9.74
CA TYR A 345 16.37 9.91 8.77
C TYR A 345 15.22 10.55 7.98
N GLN A 346 14.37 11.34 8.63
CA GLN A 346 13.24 12.01 7.99
C GLN A 346 13.69 13.06 6.97
N ALA A 347 14.69 13.88 7.31
CA ALA A 347 15.23 14.84 6.35
C ALA A 347 15.89 14.15 5.15
N MET A 348 16.60 13.03 5.37
CA MET A 348 17.16 12.22 4.27
C MET A 348 16.06 11.62 3.39
N TRP A 349 14.97 11.14 3.99
CA TRP A 349 13.82 10.64 3.26
C TRP A 349 13.19 11.71 2.38
N ASP A 350 12.93 12.89 2.93
CA ASP A 350 12.32 14.02 2.22
C ASP A 350 13.20 14.47 1.05
N ASP A 351 14.51 14.56 1.26
CA ASP A 351 15.46 14.92 0.21
C ASP A 351 15.50 13.87 -0.91
N LEU A 352 15.63 12.59 -0.57
CA LEU A 352 15.75 11.52 -1.56
C LEU A 352 14.47 11.30 -2.39
N THR A 353 13.30 11.50 -1.78
CA THR A 353 11.99 11.35 -2.44
C THR A 353 11.50 12.61 -3.17
N SER A 354 12.08 13.78 -2.88
CA SER A 354 11.76 15.05 -3.54
C SER A 354 12.00 14.98 -5.05
N ALA A 355 11.13 15.59 -5.87
CA ALA A 355 11.38 15.75 -7.30
C ALA A 355 12.42 16.83 -7.63
N ARG A 356 12.90 17.58 -6.63
CA ARG A 356 13.91 18.65 -6.76
C ARG A 356 15.33 18.09 -6.62
N GLY A 357 16.31 18.83 -7.15
CA GLY A 357 17.73 18.48 -7.12
C GLY A 357 18.16 17.57 -8.27
N ALA A 358 19.44 17.61 -8.65
CA ALA A 358 19.98 16.67 -9.63
C ALA A 358 20.16 15.28 -8.98
N PRO A 359 19.99 14.17 -9.72
CA PRO A 359 20.22 12.84 -9.16
C PRO A 359 21.62 12.62 -8.58
N ALA A 360 22.63 13.32 -9.09
CA ALA A 360 24.00 13.27 -8.56
C ALA A 360 24.09 13.86 -7.15
N ASP A 361 23.40 14.99 -6.89
CA ASP A 361 23.40 15.65 -5.58
C ASP A 361 22.84 14.74 -4.46
N LYS A 362 22.03 13.74 -4.85
CA LYS A 362 21.40 12.77 -3.94
C LYS A 362 22.26 11.55 -3.64
N ALA A 363 23.42 11.41 -4.29
CA ALA A 363 24.29 10.25 -4.10
C ALA A 363 24.87 10.19 -2.69
N VAL A 364 25.41 11.31 -2.20
CA VAL A 364 26.00 11.39 -0.85
C VAL A 364 24.94 11.13 0.23
N PRO A 365 23.76 11.81 0.25
CA PRO A 365 22.68 11.49 1.18
C PRO A 365 22.26 10.02 1.16
N ALA A 366 22.15 9.40 -0.03
CA ALA A 366 21.78 8.00 -0.15
C ALA A 366 22.81 7.06 0.50
N ILE A 367 24.10 7.29 0.24
CA ILE A 367 25.20 6.48 0.81
C ILE A 367 25.23 6.62 2.33
N THR A 368 25.13 7.86 2.84
CA THR A 368 25.13 8.13 4.27
C THR A 368 23.92 7.52 4.96
N LEU A 369 22.73 7.56 4.36
CA LEU A 369 21.54 6.88 4.86
C LEU A 369 21.74 5.36 4.93
N MET A 370 22.35 4.74 3.91
CA MET A 370 22.65 3.30 3.93
C MET A 370 23.62 2.93 5.07
N ALA A 371 24.64 3.77 5.32
CA ALA A 371 25.56 3.58 6.44
C ALA A 371 24.86 3.76 7.80
N ALA A 372 24.00 4.77 7.95
CA ALA A 372 23.21 5.00 9.16
C ALA A 372 22.27 3.82 9.47
N LEU A 373 21.56 3.31 8.46
CA LEU A 373 20.71 2.12 8.60
C LEU A 373 21.53 0.89 9.02
N HIS A 374 22.71 0.71 8.45
CA HIS A 374 23.62 -0.35 8.85
C HIS A 374 24.00 -0.20 10.33
N GLN A 375 24.44 0.99 10.76
CA GLN A 375 24.79 1.24 12.16
C GLN A 375 23.60 0.98 13.09
N ARG A 376 22.40 1.43 12.72
CA ARG A 376 21.16 1.24 13.48
C ARG A 376 20.90 -0.23 13.75
N LEU A 377 20.92 -1.09 12.73
CA LEU A 377 20.68 -2.53 12.92
C LEU A 377 21.80 -3.21 13.71
N ARG A 378 23.04 -2.72 13.64
CA ARG A 378 24.16 -3.30 14.43
C ARG A 378 24.07 -2.94 15.91
N THR A 379 23.53 -1.77 16.26
CA THR A 379 23.36 -1.32 17.65
C THR A 379 22.01 -1.72 18.26
N ARG A 380 21.04 -2.15 17.43
CA ARG A 380 19.70 -2.59 17.84
C ARG A 380 19.43 -4.06 17.47
N PRO A 381 19.82 -5.03 18.33
CA PRO A 381 19.61 -6.45 18.05
C PRO A 381 18.13 -6.85 17.97
N ASP A 382 17.28 -6.19 18.74
CA ASP A 382 15.81 -6.30 18.69
C ASP A 382 15.24 -5.96 17.30
N LEU A 383 15.71 -4.86 16.70
CA LEU A 383 15.35 -4.46 15.35
C LEU A 383 15.95 -5.40 14.29
N ALA A 384 17.19 -5.83 14.47
CA ALA A 384 17.84 -6.78 13.57
C ALA A 384 17.06 -8.12 13.53
N ASP A 385 16.58 -8.59 14.68
CA ASP A 385 15.75 -9.79 14.79
C ASP A 385 14.38 -9.60 14.12
N ALA A 386 13.74 -8.44 14.29
CA ALA A 386 12.48 -8.13 13.60
C ALA A 386 12.67 -8.11 12.07
N ALA A 387 13.73 -7.46 11.58
CA ALA A 387 14.11 -7.48 10.18
C ALA A 387 14.40 -8.91 9.70
N ALA A 388 15.06 -9.74 10.52
CA ALA A 388 15.39 -11.12 10.18
C ALA A 388 14.16 -12.03 10.03
N ARG A 389 13.11 -11.78 10.82
CA ARG A 389 11.82 -12.49 10.72
C ARG A 389 11.00 -12.02 9.51
N GLY A 390 10.97 -10.70 9.26
CA GLY A 390 10.08 -10.10 8.27
C GLY A 390 10.62 -10.00 6.85
N LEU A 391 11.95 -9.99 6.68
CA LEU A 391 12.60 -9.73 5.39
C LEU A 391 13.47 -10.92 4.94
N PRO A 392 13.52 -11.23 3.63
CA PRO A 392 14.37 -12.30 3.13
C PRO A 392 15.84 -11.96 3.30
N GLY A 393 16.67 -12.95 3.65
CA GLY A 393 18.11 -12.76 3.88
C GLY A 393 19.02 -13.35 2.80
N ARG A 394 18.49 -13.83 1.67
CA ARG A 394 19.28 -14.50 0.62
C ARG A 394 18.76 -14.21 -0.79
N ASP A 395 19.64 -14.36 -1.76
CA ASP A 395 19.33 -14.29 -3.19
C ASP A 395 18.25 -15.32 -3.61
N PRO A 396 17.43 -15.02 -4.64
CA PRO A 396 17.49 -13.85 -5.53
C PRO A 396 16.69 -12.63 -5.06
N ALA A 397 16.09 -12.71 -3.86
CA ALA A 397 15.35 -11.60 -3.26
C ALA A 397 16.31 -10.49 -2.81
N ARG A 398 15.89 -9.22 -2.95
CA ARG A 398 16.65 -8.07 -2.48
C ARG A 398 15.87 -7.39 -1.35
N SER A 399 16.52 -7.20 -0.23
CA SER A 399 16.00 -6.55 0.98
C SER A 399 17.11 -5.79 1.69
N LEU A 400 16.74 -4.99 2.69
CA LEU A 400 17.59 -4.37 3.69
C LEU A 400 18.71 -5.31 4.13
N ARG A 401 18.35 -6.52 4.55
CA ARG A 401 19.31 -7.54 5.01
C ARG A 401 20.33 -7.86 3.95
N THR A 402 19.88 -8.17 2.74
CA THR A 402 20.80 -8.56 1.67
C THR A 402 21.70 -7.43 1.20
N GLU A 403 21.27 -6.16 1.32
CA GLU A 403 22.10 -5.00 1.00
C GLU A 403 23.15 -4.76 2.09
N LEU A 404 22.73 -4.83 3.36
CA LEU A 404 23.61 -4.67 4.51
C LEU A 404 24.64 -5.80 4.60
N ASP A 405 24.24 -7.05 4.41
CA ASP A 405 25.16 -8.21 4.37
C ASP A 405 26.20 -8.04 3.25
N TRP A 406 25.79 -7.49 2.10
CA TRP A 406 26.71 -7.21 1.01
C TRP A 406 27.71 -6.14 1.45
N LEU A 407 27.26 -5.01 1.98
CA LEU A 407 28.13 -3.93 2.46
C LEU A 407 29.09 -4.42 3.57
N GLU A 408 28.60 -5.25 4.50
CA GLU A 408 29.38 -5.82 5.62
C GLU A 408 30.49 -6.78 5.16
N SER A 409 30.25 -7.58 4.11
CA SER A 409 31.18 -8.63 3.65
C SER A 409 32.61 -8.14 3.35
N ARG A 410 32.77 -6.84 3.11
CA ARG A 410 34.06 -6.15 2.92
C ARG A 410 34.01 -4.76 3.55
N GLU A 411 33.60 -4.68 4.81
CA GLU A 411 33.44 -3.39 5.50
C GLU A 411 34.76 -2.61 5.69
N THR A 412 35.91 -3.28 5.55
CA THR A 412 37.24 -2.65 5.62
C THR A 412 37.69 -2.02 4.30
N ASP A 413 36.98 -2.27 3.19
CA ASP A 413 37.26 -1.61 1.91
C ASP A 413 36.94 -0.11 2.02
N GLY A 414 37.68 0.73 1.28
CA GLY A 414 37.42 2.15 1.19
C GLY A 414 36.00 2.43 0.67
N VAL A 415 35.32 3.42 1.25
CA VAL A 415 33.90 3.73 0.92
C VAL A 415 33.70 3.93 -0.58
N VAL A 416 34.57 4.72 -1.20
CA VAL A 416 34.47 5.09 -2.63
C VAL A 416 34.46 3.83 -3.52
N ASP A 417 35.43 2.94 -3.35
CA ASP A 417 35.50 1.70 -4.14
C ASP A 417 34.33 0.76 -3.83
N ARG A 418 33.93 0.67 -2.55
CA ARG A 418 32.81 -0.17 -2.12
C ARG A 418 31.51 0.27 -2.77
N ILE A 419 31.24 1.57 -2.80
CA ILE A 419 30.05 2.13 -3.42
C ILE A 419 30.10 2.05 -4.94
N ALA A 420 31.26 2.29 -5.56
CA ALA A 420 31.42 2.11 -6.99
C ALA A 420 31.05 0.67 -7.41
N ASP A 421 31.54 -0.33 -6.67
CA ASP A 421 31.18 -1.73 -6.88
C ASP A 421 29.69 -2.01 -6.58
N TYR A 422 29.12 -1.36 -5.56
CA TYR A 422 27.69 -1.44 -5.23
C TYR A 422 26.83 -0.95 -6.39
N VAL A 423 27.15 0.22 -6.95
CA VAL A 423 26.43 0.79 -8.09
C VAL A 423 26.51 -0.15 -9.30
N ILE A 424 27.66 -0.74 -9.59
CA ILE A 424 27.76 -1.68 -10.71
C ILE A 424 26.98 -2.97 -10.47
N VAL A 425 27.13 -3.59 -9.30
CA VAL A 425 26.62 -4.95 -9.03
C VAL A 425 25.18 -4.93 -8.54
N ARG A 426 24.86 -4.09 -7.55
CA ARG A 426 23.58 -4.06 -6.84
C ARG A 426 22.57 -3.11 -7.48
N VAL A 427 23.02 -2.15 -8.29
CA VAL A 427 22.15 -1.19 -8.97
C VAL A 427 22.06 -1.47 -10.47
N VAL A 428 23.13 -1.24 -11.23
CA VAL A 428 23.10 -1.29 -12.70
C VAL A 428 22.80 -2.70 -13.23
N ARG A 429 23.62 -3.69 -12.83
CA ARG A 429 23.40 -5.10 -13.24
C ARG A 429 22.09 -5.65 -12.71
N ARG A 430 21.71 -5.27 -11.49
CA ARG A 430 20.45 -5.71 -10.88
C ARG A 430 19.26 -5.21 -11.68
N HIS A 431 19.24 -3.94 -12.07
CA HIS A 431 18.16 -3.39 -12.88
C HIS A 431 18.00 -4.17 -14.19
N SER A 432 19.08 -4.39 -14.94
CA SER A 432 19.03 -5.19 -16.18
C SER A 432 18.49 -6.60 -15.94
N TRP A 433 18.89 -7.24 -14.84
CA TRP A 433 18.38 -8.56 -14.47
C TRP A 433 16.88 -8.54 -14.15
N VAL A 434 16.40 -7.56 -13.36
CA VAL A 434 14.97 -7.42 -13.00
C VAL A 434 14.12 -7.14 -14.24
N ALA A 435 14.55 -6.21 -15.09
CA ALA A 435 13.86 -5.88 -16.34
C ALA A 435 13.77 -7.10 -17.27
N MET A 436 14.83 -7.91 -17.35
CA MET A 436 14.82 -9.17 -18.08
C MET A 436 13.85 -10.21 -17.48
N GLN A 437 13.78 -10.33 -16.15
CA GLN A 437 12.80 -11.23 -15.50
C GLN A 437 11.36 -10.78 -15.76
N LYS A 438 11.08 -9.47 -15.70
CA LYS A 438 9.75 -8.90 -16.00
C LYS A 438 9.36 -9.13 -17.46
N LEU A 439 10.28 -8.90 -18.40
CA LEU A 439 10.05 -9.20 -19.81
C LEU A 439 9.76 -10.68 -20.03
N ARG A 440 10.57 -11.58 -19.44
CA ARG A 440 10.41 -13.04 -19.61
C ARG A 440 9.10 -13.56 -18.99
N ARG A 441 8.72 -13.09 -17.80
CA ARG A 441 7.59 -13.65 -17.04
C ARG A 441 6.27 -12.93 -17.29
N GLN A 442 6.31 -11.61 -17.46
CA GLN A 442 5.12 -10.74 -17.53
C GLN A 442 4.93 -10.13 -18.92
N ARG A 443 5.89 -10.30 -19.84
CA ARG A 443 5.95 -9.61 -21.14
C ARG A 443 5.97 -8.07 -21.01
N ASP A 444 6.31 -7.58 -19.83
CA ASP A 444 6.40 -6.15 -19.54
C ASP A 444 7.83 -5.66 -19.81
N TYR A 445 7.97 -4.73 -20.76
CA TYR A 445 9.24 -4.11 -21.09
C TYR A 445 9.49 -2.91 -20.17
N THR A 446 10.42 -3.07 -19.22
CA THR A 446 10.63 -2.14 -18.08
C THR A 446 12.08 -1.64 -17.96
N PHE A 447 12.84 -1.71 -19.05
CA PHE A 447 14.23 -1.26 -19.09
C PHE A 447 14.33 0.26 -19.03
N LEU A 448 15.21 0.78 -18.18
CA LEU A 448 15.58 2.20 -18.10
C LEU A 448 16.84 2.51 -18.93
N PHE A 449 17.61 1.47 -19.24
CA PHE A 449 18.75 1.48 -20.16
C PHE A 449 18.94 0.09 -20.79
N GLU A 450 19.57 0.05 -21.95
CA GLU A 450 19.79 -1.17 -22.74
C GLU A 450 21.28 -1.39 -23.03
N LEU A 451 21.73 -2.66 -23.00
CA LEU A 451 23.10 -3.03 -23.39
C LEU A 451 23.18 -3.25 -24.91
N ARG A 452 24.06 -2.51 -25.59
CA ARG A 452 24.39 -2.64 -27.02
C ARG A 452 25.89 -2.52 -27.20
N ASP A 453 26.52 -3.49 -27.86
CA ASP A 453 27.96 -3.50 -28.14
C ASP A 453 28.85 -3.21 -26.91
N GLY A 454 28.48 -3.76 -25.75
CA GLY A 454 29.21 -3.59 -24.49
C GLY A 454 28.97 -2.25 -23.76
N ARG A 455 28.13 -1.37 -24.31
CA ARG A 455 27.75 -0.06 -23.74
C ARG A 455 26.28 -0.04 -23.33
N LEU A 456 25.98 0.65 -22.24
CA LEU A 456 24.62 0.89 -21.77
C LEU A 456 24.12 2.21 -22.34
N PHE A 457 22.96 2.19 -22.98
CA PHE A 457 22.30 3.36 -23.57
C PHE A 457 21.06 3.73 -22.78
N PHE A 458 20.91 5.03 -22.52
CA PHE A 458 19.74 5.58 -21.85
C PHE A 458 18.44 5.30 -22.61
N LEU A 459 17.37 5.00 -21.88
CA LEU A 459 16.01 4.90 -22.42
C LEU A 459 15.04 5.82 -21.69
N ALA A 460 15.08 5.83 -20.35
CA ALA A 460 14.15 6.59 -19.53
C ALA A 460 14.76 7.01 -18.19
N GLY A 461 14.38 8.19 -17.72
CA GLY A 461 14.68 8.65 -16.37
C GLY A 461 13.86 7.91 -15.31
N TYR A 462 14.32 7.97 -14.06
CA TYR A 462 13.67 7.36 -12.92
C TYR A 462 13.74 8.29 -11.71
N GLN A 463 12.68 8.30 -10.91
CA GLN A 463 12.61 9.00 -9.63
C GLN A 463 12.33 7.98 -8.54
N PRO A 464 13.04 8.03 -7.40
CA PRO A 464 12.75 7.17 -6.26
C PRO A 464 11.30 7.33 -5.81
N VAL A 465 10.61 6.22 -5.56
CA VAL A 465 9.23 6.20 -5.05
C VAL A 465 9.19 5.30 -3.82
N ALA A 466 8.61 5.83 -2.75
CA ALA A 466 8.31 5.11 -1.52
C ALA A 466 7.22 4.07 -1.74
N THR A 467 7.24 2.99 -0.96
CA THR A 467 6.05 2.14 -0.88
C THR A 467 4.96 2.85 -0.08
N THR A 468 3.70 2.65 -0.47
CA THR A 468 2.54 3.20 0.26
C THR A 468 2.01 2.12 1.20
N PRO A 469 2.34 2.14 2.50
CA PRO A 469 1.76 1.20 3.44
C PRO A 469 0.28 1.50 3.61
N ARG A 470 -0.50 0.49 3.99
CA ARG A 470 -1.98 0.50 4.11
C ARG A 470 -2.51 1.41 5.25
N LEU A 471 -1.73 2.39 5.69
CA LEU A 471 -2.00 3.27 6.84
C LEU A 471 -3.15 4.23 6.58
N ALA A 472 -3.19 4.92 5.42
CA ALA A 472 -4.28 5.85 5.12
C ALA A 472 -5.67 5.16 5.18
N PRO A 473 -5.89 4.00 4.52
CA PRO A 473 -7.13 3.24 4.70
C PRO A 473 -7.38 2.78 6.14
N ALA A 474 -6.35 2.41 6.90
CA ALA A 474 -6.51 2.01 8.30
C ALA A 474 -6.97 3.18 9.18
N ILE A 475 -6.39 4.37 8.99
CA ILE A 475 -6.81 5.62 9.65
C ILE A 475 -8.26 5.94 9.27
N GLN A 476 -8.59 5.90 7.98
CA GLN A 476 -9.96 6.14 7.51
C GLN A 476 -10.96 5.15 8.10
N PHE A 477 -10.57 3.89 8.33
CA PHE A 477 -11.45 2.91 8.97
C PHE A 477 -11.72 3.28 10.42
N LEU A 478 -10.70 3.73 11.16
CA LEU A 478 -10.85 4.20 12.54
C LEU A 478 -11.75 5.44 12.62
N GLU A 479 -11.67 6.34 11.64
CA GLU A 479 -12.57 7.49 11.48
C GLU A 479 -14.00 7.05 11.16
N ASP A 480 -14.19 6.15 10.19
CA ASP A 480 -15.51 5.62 9.80
C ASP A 480 -16.25 4.95 11.00
N ILE A 481 -15.51 4.44 12.00
CA ILE A 481 -16.09 3.85 13.23
C ILE A 481 -15.97 4.74 14.47
N HIS A 482 -15.71 6.04 14.28
CA HIS A 482 -15.71 7.09 15.31
C HIS A 482 -14.66 6.93 16.41
N LEU A 483 -13.54 6.24 16.13
CA LEU A 483 -12.39 6.18 17.04
C LEU A 483 -11.42 7.33 16.82
N LEU A 484 -11.45 7.93 15.63
CA LEU A 484 -10.75 9.16 15.27
C LEU A 484 -11.74 10.17 14.68
N ASP A 485 -11.44 11.44 14.81
CA ASP A 485 -12.10 12.55 14.11
C ASP A 485 -11.06 13.60 13.68
N GLU A 486 -11.52 14.78 13.26
CA GLU A 486 -10.66 15.90 12.83
C GLU A 486 -9.76 16.46 13.95
N ASP A 487 -10.18 16.31 15.21
CA ASP A 487 -9.44 16.76 16.41
C ASP A 487 -8.55 15.64 16.98
N GLY A 488 -8.54 14.46 16.34
CA GLY A 488 -7.68 13.32 16.72
C GLY A 488 -8.43 12.21 17.42
N LEU A 489 -8.01 11.87 18.65
CA LEU A 489 -8.51 10.69 19.35
C LEU A 489 -9.83 11.00 20.09
N THR A 490 -10.90 10.29 19.73
CA THR A 490 -12.21 10.47 20.38
C THR A 490 -12.28 9.77 21.75
N THR A 491 -13.35 10.00 22.52
CA THR A 491 -13.60 9.23 23.75
C THR A 491 -13.70 7.72 23.49
N LEU A 492 -14.35 7.30 22.39
CA LEU A 492 -14.39 5.89 22.01
C LEU A 492 -13.01 5.37 21.61
N GLY A 493 -12.21 6.20 20.94
CA GLY A 493 -10.82 5.89 20.61
C GLY A 493 -9.97 5.66 21.85
N LEU A 494 -10.11 6.50 22.87
CA LEU A 494 -9.48 6.33 24.18
C LEU A 494 -9.91 5.02 24.85
N ASP A 495 -11.22 4.74 24.91
CA ASP A 495 -11.73 3.50 25.50
C ASP A 495 -11.20 2.25 24.78
N ALA A 496 -11.13 2.29 23.44
CA ALA A 496 -10.60 1.20 22.63
C ALA A 496 -9.10 1.00 22.86
N LEU A 497 -8.35 2.09 23.05
CA LEU A 497 -6.93 2.07 23.38
C LEU A 497 -6.70 1.48 24.78
N GLU A 498 -7.47 1.89 25.78
CA GLU A 498 -7.38 1.39 27.15
C GLU A 498 -7.76 -0.09 27.26
N THR A 499 -8.75 -0.54 26.49
CA THR A 499 -9.13 -1.97 26.43
C THR A 499 -8.05 -2.84 25.78
N SER A 500 -7.17 -2.24 24.97
CA SER A 500 -6.08 -2.94 24.27
C SER A 500 -4.78 -2.99 25.09
N ARG A 501 -4.76 -2.35 26.25
CA ARG A 501 -3.65 -2.37 27.22
C ARG A 501 -3.95 -3.36 28.35
#